data_AF-A0A731YHQ7-F1
#
_entry.id   AF-A0A731YHQ7-F1
#
_cell.length_a   1.000
_cell.length_b   1.000
_cell.length_c   1.000
_cell.angle_alpha   90.00
_cell.angle_beta   90.00
_cell.angle_gamma   90.00
#
_symmetry.space_group_name_H-M   'P 1'
#
loop_
_entity.id
_entity.type
_entity.pdbx_description
1 polymer ?
#
loop_
_entity_poly.entity_id
_entity_poly.type
_entity_poly.pdbx_seq_one_letter_code
_entity_poly.pdbx_strand_id
1 'polypeptide(L)'
;MLVNTTPYIYAIGSLLDANGKKVVVDNDTAQKLLMFMPGDEVQVKGNVVKVDSLNDYGELQTWTINQKKTATSSRQKTSDTAVNSSDKAGKK
;
A
#
# COMPACT_ATOMS: atom_id res chain seq x y z
N MET A 1 1.95 -0.99 -11.99
CA MET A 1 2.06 -0.51 -10.60
C MET A 1 1.38 -1.54 -9.71
N LEU A 2 2.00 -1.89 -8.59
CA LEU A 2 1.37 -2.67 -7.53
C LEU A 2 1.05 -1.68 -6.41
N VAL A 3 -0.20 -1.69 -5.93
CA VAL A 3 -0.71 -0.72 -4.95
C VAL A 3 -1.34 -1.47 -3.79
N ASN A 4 -0.98 -1.11 -2.56
CA ASN A 4 -1.64 -1.65 -1.38
C ASN A 4 -2.95 -0.89 -1.14
N THR A 5 -4.06 -1.42 -1.63
CA THR A 5 -5.39 -0.83 -1.46
C THR A 5 -6.14 -1.40 -0.25
N THR A 6 -5.41 -1.90 0.74
CA THR A 6 -5.95 -2.51 1.96
C THR A 6 -5.54 -1.70 3.19
N PRO A 7 -6.21 -1.86 4.34
CA PRO A 7 -5.82 -1.19 5.58
C PRO A 7 -4.67 -1.89 6.33
N TYR A 8 -4.00 -2.89 5.73
CA TYR A 8 -2.96 -3.69 6.38
C TYR A 8 -1.56 -3.39 5.84
N ILE A 9 -0.53 -3.58 6.67
CA ILE A 9 0.86 -3.58 6.25
C ILE A 9 1.24 -5.00 5.86
N TYR A 10 1.91 -5.16 4.72
CA TYR A 10 2.37 -6.47 4.24
C TYR A 10 3.88 -6.54 4.17
N ALA A 11 4.44 -7.70 4.51
CA ALA A 11 5.79 -8.08 4.13
C ALA A 11 5.71 -9.03 2.93
N ILE A 12 6.05 -8.54 1.74
CA ILE A 12 6.00 -9.29 0.48
C ILE A 12 7.41 -9.72 0.10
N GLY A 13 7.63 -11.04 0.05
CA GLY A 13 8.94 -11.64 -0.26
C GLY A 13 9.14 -11.97 -1.74
N SER A 14 8.07 -12.20 -2.50
CA SER A 14 8.16 -12.47 -3.94
C SER A 14 6.87 -12.08 -4.67
N LEU A 15 7.03 -11.63 -5.91
CA LEU A 15 5.93 -11.34 -6.83
C LEU A 15 5.89 -12.44 -7.89
N LEU A 16 4.71 -12.93 -8.24
CA LEU A 16 4.53 -14.05 -9.16
C LEU A 16 3.58 -13.68 -10.30
N ASP A 17 3.88 -14.18 -11.50
CA ASP A 17 3.00 -14.08 -12.66
C ASP A 17 1.87 -15.13 -12.63
N ALA A 18 1.04 -15.17 -13.68
CA ALA A 18 -0.06 -16.12 -13.82
C ALA A 18 0.40 -17.59 -13.79
N ASN A 19 1.63 -17.86 -14.21
CA ASN A 19 2.23 -19.19 -14.28
C ASN A 19 2.95 -19.57 -12.96
N GLY A 20 2.95 -18.68 -11.96
CA GLY A 20 3.67 -18.87 -10.71
C GLY A 20 5.18 -18.60 -10.81
N LYS A 21 5.65 -17.97 -11.89
CA LYS A 21 7.05 -17.60 -12.05
C LYS A 21 7.33 -16.27 -11.34
N LYS A 22 8.51 -16.19 -10.70
CA LYS A 22 8.96 -14.96 -10.04
C LYS A 22 9.16 -13.82 -11.03
N VAL A 23 8.59 -12.67 -10.70
CA VAL A 23 8.82 -11.38 -11.37
C VAL A 23 10.04 -10.73 -10.74
N VAL A 24 11.00 -10.33 -11.57
CA VAL A 24 12.24 -9.69 -11.11
C VAL A 24 11.93 -8.27 -10.64
N VAL A 25 12.46 -7.93 -9.47
CA VAL A 25 12.39 -6.59 -8.87
C VAL A 25 13.80 -6.10 -8.54
N ASP A 26 14.02 -4.80 -8.61
CA ASP A 26 15.26 -4.19 -8.12
C ASP A 26 15.29 -4.14 -6.58
N ASN A 27 16.47 -3.83 -6.03
CA ASN A 27 16.69 -3.85 -4.58
C ASN A 27 15.82 -2.83 -3.85
N ASP A 28 15.68 -1.62 -4.39
CA ASP A 28 14.86 -0.56 -3.78
C ASP A 28 13.38 -0.96 -3.71
N THR A 29 12.87 -1.57 -4.79
CA THR A 29 11.51 -2.12 -4.84
C THR A 29 11.35 -3.28 -3.87
N ALA A 30 12.33 -4.19 -3.79
CA ALA A 30 12.31 -5.30 -2.85
C ALA A 30 12.25 -4.80 -1.40
N GLN A 31 13.04 -3.77 -1.04
CA GLN A 31 13.01 -3.19 0.31
C GLN A 31 11.65 -2.56 0.64
N LYS A 32 11.04 -1.82 -0.30
CA LYS A 32 9.68 -1.27 -0.11
C LYS A 32 8.63 -2.35 0.07
N LEU A 33 8.75 -3.46 -0.67
CA LEU A 33 7.84 -4.59 -0.58
C LEU A 33 7.91 -5.32 0.78
N LEU A 34 9.05 -5.28 1.47
CA LEU A 34 9.19 -5.86 2.81
C LEU A 34 8.38 -5.12 3.88
N MET A 35 8.02 -3.87 3.63
CA MET A 35 7.19 -3.06 4.54
C MET A 35 6.16 -2.25 3.74
N PHE A 36 5.31 -2.97 3.00
CA PHE A 36 4.38 -2.40 2.05
C PHE A 36 3.15 -1.85 2.77
N MET A 37 3.13 -0.54 3.05
CA MET A 37 2.12 0.11 3.87
C MET A 37 0.80 0.35 3.11
N PRO A 38 -0.33 0.53 3.82
CA PRO A 38 -1.58 0.98 3.21
C PRO A 38 -1.39 2.23 2.36
N GLY A 39 -1.76 2.15 1.08
CA GLY A 39 -1.64 3.23 0.11
C GLY A 39 -0.29 3.32 -0.61
N ASP A 40 0.71 2.49 -0.25
CA ASP A 40 1.98 2.47 -0.96
C ASP A 40 1.81 2.00 -2.40
N GLU A 41 2.63 2.57 -3.28
CA GLU A 41 2.69 2.24 -4.69
C GLU A 41 4.12 1.87 -5.08
N VAL A 42 4.30 0.72 -5.72
CA VAL A 42 5.59 0.28 -6.25
C VAL A 42 5.51 -0.04 -7.73
N GLN A 43 6.53 0.37 -8.49
CA GLN A 43 6.63 0.05 -9.89
C GLN A 43 7.19 -1.35 -10.05
N VAL A 44 6.48 -2.21 -10.79
CA VAL A 44 6.87 -3.60 -11.02
C VAL A 44 6.94 -3.85 -12.52
N LYS A 45 7.98 -4.56 -12.97
CA LYS A 45 8.21 -4.87 -14.38
C LYS A 45 7.60 -6.23 -14.71
N GLY A 46 6.30 -6.25 -14.97
CA GLY A 46 5.57 -7.47 -15.34
C GLY A 46 4.14 -7.48 -14.81
N ASN A 47 3.37 -8.46 -15.26
CA ASN A 47 2.01 -8.69 -14.75
C ASN A 47 2.09 -9.57 -13.50
N VAL A 48 1.76 -8.99 -12.34
CA VAL A 48 1.74 -9.69 -11.05
C VAL A 48 0.33 -10.16 -10.78
N VAL A 49 0.17 -11.46 -10.56
CA VAL A 49 -1.13 -12.10 -10.29
C VAL A 49 -1.17 -12.69 -8.87
N LYS A 50 -0.01 -13.11 -8.34
CA LYS A 50 0.12 -13.63 -6.98
C LYS A 50 1.29 -13.00 -6.27
N VAL A 51 1.26 -13.02 -4.94
CA VAL A 51 2.33 -12.56 -4.07
C VAL A 51 2.61 -13.60 -3.00
N ASP A 52 3.88 -13.78 -2.65
CA ASP A 52 4.27 -14.49 -1.44
C ASP A 52 4.44 -13.48 -0.32
N SER A 53 3.65 -13.61 0.75
CA SER A 53 3.63 -12.67 1.87
C SER A 53 3.60 -13.40 3.21
N LEU A 54 4.23 -12.79 4.21
CA LEU A 54 4.17 -13.28 5.57
C LEU A 54 2.80 -13.00 6.19
N ASN A 55 2.20 -14.01 6.81
CA ASN A 55 1.03 -13.82 7.67
C ASN A 55 1.46 -13.32 9.07
N ASP A 56 0.48 -13.09 9.95
CA ASP A 56 0.72 -12.57 11.30
C ASP A 56 1.61 -13.47 12.19
N TYR A 57 1.75 -14.75 11.83
CA TYR A 57 2.61 -15.72 12.51
C TYR A 57 4.01 -15.80 11.89
N GLY A 58 4.30 -15.00 10.86
CA GLY A 58 5.58 -15.01 10.15
C GLY A 58 5.72 -16.16 9.14
N GLU A 59 4.64 -16.83 8.76
CA GLU A 59 4.68 -17.90 7.76
C GLU A 59 4.49 -17.33 6.36
N LEU A 60 5.31 -17.78 5.41
CA LEU A 60 5.21 -17.37 4.01
C LEU A 60 4.06 -18.12 3.32
N GLN A 61 3.10 -17.36 2.80
CA GLN A 61 1.94 -17.90 2.08
C GLN A 61 1.75 -17.19 0.74
N THR A 62 1.27 -17.92 -0.26
CA THR A 62 1.00 -17.39 -1.60
C THR A 62 -0.46 -16.97 -1.73
N TRP A 63 -0.69 -15.71 -2.11
CA TRP A 63 -2.01 -15.12 -2.25
C TRP A 63 -2.25 -14.63 -3.68
N THR A 64 -3.44 -14.91 -4.22
CA THR A 64 -3.88 -14.29 -5.48
C THR A 64 -4.45 -12.90 -5.18
N ILE A 65 -3.91 -11.87 -5.83
CA ILE A 65 -4.30 -10.47 -5.57
C ILE A 65 -5.48 -10.04 -6.45
N ASN A 66 -6.05 -8.87 -6.15
CA ASN A 66 -7.18 -8.26 -6.87
C ASN A 66 -8.47 -9.11 -6.92
N GLN A 67 -8.65 -10.02 -5.95
CA GLN A 67 -9.85 -10.86 -5.85
C GLN A 67 -11.00 -10.20 -5.07
N LYS A 68 -10.70 -9.19 -4.25
CA LYS A 68 -11.68 -8.52 -3.37
C LYS A 68 -11.84 -7.06 -3.76
N LYS A 69 -12.99 -6.48 -3.39
CA LYS A 69 -13.26 -5.05 -3.57
C LYS A 69 -12.20 -4.24 -2.83
N THR A 70 -11.61 -3.26 -3.51
CA THR A 70 -10.59 -2.38 -2.95
C THR A 70 -11.16 -1.58 -1.77
N ALA A 71 -10.38 -1.39 -0.71
CA ALA A 71 -10.80 -0.53 0.38
C ALA A 71 -10.86 0.91 -0.16
N THR A 72 -11.99 1.58 0.05
CA THR A 72 -12.14 3.00 -0.32
C THR A 72 -11.21 3.85 0.54
N SER A 73 -10.06 4.20 -0.03
CA SER A 73 -9.19 5.34 0.27
C SER A 73 -8.84 5.59 1.75
N SER A 74 -7.66 5.14 2.19
CA SER A 74 -6.94 5.73 3.35
C SER A 74 -6.37 7.11 3.05
N ARG A 75 -6.57 7.67 1.84
CA ARG A 75 -6.23 9.07 1.53
C ARG A 75 -7.37 9.97 1.99
N GLN A 76 -7.53 10.14 3.30
CA GLN A 76 -8.39 11.17 3.83
C GLN A 76 -7.72 12.53 3.60
N LYS A 77 -8.23 13.20 2.59
CA LYS A 77 -8.09 14.62 2.26
C LYS A 77 -8.01 15.47 3.54
N THR A 78 -6.82 15.96 3.90
CA THR A 78 -6.69 17.12 4.80
C THR A 78 -7.14 18.34 4.01
N SER A 79 -8.45 18.62 4.02
CA SER A 79 -8.99 19.92 3.65
C SER A 79 -9.11 20.75 4.92
N ASP A 80 -8.10 21.59 5.13
CA ASP A 80 -8.17 22.92 5.72
C ASP A 80 -9.27 23.14 6.77
N THR A 81 -8.98 22.78 8.03
CA THR A 81 -9.62 23.48 9.15
C THR A 81 -9.10 24.91 9.12
N ALA A 82 -9.91 25.82 8.55
CA ALA A 82 -9.70 27.25 8.67
C ALA A 82 -9.51 27.58 10.15
N VAL A 83 -8.27 27.93 10.48
CA VAL A 83 -7.86 28.49 11.76
C VAL A 83 -8.67 29.78 11.91
N ASN A 84 -9.71 29.77 12.72
CA ASN A 84 -10.48 30.97 13.01
C ASN A 84 -9.64 31.85 13.95
N SER A 85 -8.74 32.64 13.37
CA SER A 85 -8.07 33.75 14.03
C SER A 85 -8.72 35.03 13.53
N SER A 86 -9.55 35.63 14.36
CA SER A 86 -9.80 37.08 14.31
C SER A 86 -10.11 37.55 15.73
N ASP A 87 -9.01 37.70 16.47
CA ASP A 87 -8.88 38.69 17.52
C ASP A 87 -9.26 40.05 16.91
N LYS A 88 -10.37 40.65 17.34
CA LYS A 88 -10.69 42.04 17.00
C LYS A 88 -11.08 42.79 18.26
N ALA A 89 -10.08 43.51 18.75
CA ALA A 89 -10.22 44.59 19.70
C ALA A 89 -11.30 45.61 19.30
N GLY A 90 -12.08 46.06 20.30
CA GLY A 90 -12.46 47.46 20.42
C GLY A 90 -13.95 47.84 20.30
N LYS A 91 -14.41 48.51 21.37
CA LYS A 91 -15.51 49.51 21.48
C LYS A 91 -16.96 49.01 21.54
N LYS A 92 -17.55 49.07 22.73
CA LYS A 92 -18.41 50.20 23.16
C LYS A 92 -18.45 50.30 24.68
#